data_AF-A0A1Z8SU80-F1
#
_entry.id   AF-A0A1Z8SU80-F1
#
_cell.length_a   1.000
_cell.length_b   1.000
_cell.length_c   1.000
_cell.angle_alpha   90.00
_cell.angle_beta   90.00
_cell.angle_gamma   90.00
#
_symmetry.space_group_name_H-M   'P 1'
#
loop_
_entity.id
_entity.type
_entity.pdbx_description
1 polymer ?
#
loop_
_entity_poly.entity_id
_entity_poly.type
_entity_poly.pdbx_seq_one_letter_code
_entity_poly.pdbx_strand_id
1 'polypeptide(L)'
;MSIVRWLYRNVFGDVLPANGDLQINGKNSMTKRTAKRVRSNSNSAKESRKRSYTDAFRRKVVTYSVKNGIIAAAEKFDVSTPSVTNWRKDFGVTRATKEAAVAGKKVVLPEKPVSKPSAVGRKNFPLAFRQEVARFSALEGVEKTAFRFGVSAPSVTNWRREFGVNRDTRTQILKEREEMGLSNEKAVGKKELLKLRKQVQRSLDALDKIIGVM
;
A
#
# COMPACT_ATOMS: atom_id res chain seq x y z
N MET A 1 24.18 4.59 2.85
CA MET A 1 24.03 5.28 1.55
C MET A 1 23.69 4.23 0.49
N SER A 2 22.45 4.23 -0.02
CA SER A 2 21.94 3.13 -0.84
C SER A 2 22.55 3.10 -2.24
N ILE A 3 22.96 1.92 -2.70
CA ILE A 3 23.42 1.60 -4.07
C ILE A 3 22.42 2.07 -5.15
N VAL A 4 21.13 2.17 -4.78
CA VAL A 4 20.05 2.73 -5.61
C VAL A 4 20.27 4.20 -5.97
N ARG A 5 20.91 4.99 -5.09
CA ARG A 5 21.20 6.42 -5.32
C ARG A 5 22.43 6.64 -6.22
N TRP A 6 23.35 5.67 -6.26
CA TRP A 6 24.55 5.73 -7.10
C TRP A 6 24.25 5.37 -8.57
N LEU A 7 23.40 4.38 -8.81
CA LEU A 7 23.00 4.00 -10.18
C LEU A 7 22.12 5.06 -10.86
N TYR A 8 21.39 5.88 -10.09
CA TYR A 8 20.58 6.96 -10.65
C TYR A 8 21.45 8.14 -11.12
N ARG A 9 22.48 8.52 -10.35
CA ARG A 9 23.39 9.64 -10.68
C ARG A 9 24.24 9.39 -11.94
N ASN A 10 24.49 8.13 -12.28
CA ASN A 10 25.37 7.76 -13.40
C ASN A 10 24.63 7.43 -14.71
N VAL A 11 23.29 7.34 -14.67
CA VAL A 11 22.45 6.99 -15.85
C VAL A 11 21.48 8.12 -16.20
N PHE A 12 21.06 8.93 -15.23
CA PHE A 12 20.21 10.10 -15.45
C PHE A 12 20.89 11.29 -14.79
N GLY A 13 21.54 12.15 -15.60
CA GLY A 13 22.09 13.41 -15.14
C GLY A 13 21.04 14.22 -14.35
N ASP A 14 21.52 15.01 -13.38
CA ASP A 14 20.69 15.84 -12.51
C ASP A 14 19.75 16.73 -13.34
N VAL A 15 18.51 16.30 -13.51
CA VAL A 15 17.43 17.14 -14.01
C VAL A 15 16.30 17.06 -12.99
N LEU A 16 16.41 17.93 -11.99
CA LEU A 16 15.25 18.54 -11.35
C LEU A 16 14.47 19.27 -12.45
N PRO A 17 13.25 18.88 -12.83
CA PRO A 17 12.39 19.83 -13.51
C PRO A 17 11.91 20.85 -12.48
N ALA A 18 12.30 22.09 -12.75
CA ALA A 18 11.77 23.29 -12.12
C ALA A 18 10.23 23.29 -12.17
N ASN A 19 9.66 23.97 -11.17
CA ASN A 19 8.25 24.28 -11.02
C ASN A 19 7.55 24.50 -12.36
N GLY A 20 6.63 23.60 -12.70
CA GLY A 20 5.71 23.74 -13.81
C GLY A 20 4.30 23.51 -13.28
N ASP A 21 3.63 24.60 -12.90
CA ASP A 21 2.20 24.66 -12.60
C ASP A 21 1.40 24.15 -13.80
N LEU A 22 1.03 22.87 -13.77
CA LEU A 22 0.05 22.31 -14.69
C LEU A 22 -1.31 22.31 -14.01
N GLN A 23 -2.08 23.31 -14.39
CA GLN A 23 -3.47 23.56 -14.02
C GLN A 23 -4.29 22.27 -14.00
N ILE A 24 -4.87 21.99 -12.83
CA ILE A 24 -5.84 20.93 -12.60
C ILE A 24 -7.15 21.38 -13.24
N ASN A 25 -7.36 21.02 -14.51
CA ASN A 25 -8.63 21.30 -15.18
C ASN A 25 -9.66 20.25 -14.76
N GLY A 26 -10.52 20.63 -13.82
CA GLY A 26 -11.68 19.86 -13.42
C GLY A 26 -12.68 19.76 -14.56
N LYS A 27 -13.10 18.54 -14.89
CA LYS A 27 -14.39 18.29 -15.54
C LYS A 27 -15.07 17.09 -14.89
N ASN A 28 -16.03 17.42 -14.03
CA ASN A 28 -17.19 16.61 -13.76
C ASN A 28 -17.81 16.15 -15.10
N SER A 29 -18.03 14.85 -15.26
CA SER A 29 -19.04 14.34 -16.19
C SER A 29 -19.62 13.03 -15.66
N MET A 30 -20.76 13.22 -15.02
CA MET A 30 -21.78 12.23 -14.73
C MET A 30 -22.15 11.41 -15.97
N THR A 31 -22.13 10.07 -15.87
CA THR A 31 -23.02 9.24 -16.69
C THR A 31 -23.77 8.26 -15.79
N LYS A 32 -25.08 8.47 -15.74
CA LYS A 32 -26.08 7.64 -15.11
C LYS A 32 -26.13 6.31 -15.85
N ARG A 33 -25.86 5.20 -15.16
CA ARG A 33 -26.35 3.87 -15.57
C ARG A 33 -27.04 3.22 -14.40
N THR A 34 -28.35 3.40 -14.43
CA THR A 34 -29.39 2.72 -13.66
C THR A 34 -29.32 1.21 -13.85
N ALA A 35 -29.06 0.47 -12.77
CA ALA A 35 -29.50 -0.93 -12.63
C ALA A 35 -30.39 -1.00 -11.39
N LYS A 36 -31.70 -1.14 -11.67
CA LYS A 36 -32.82 -1.20 -10.73
C LYS A 36 -32.72 -2.47 -9.88
N ARG A 37 -31.99 -2.41 -8.76
CA ARG A 37 -32.10 -3.42 -7.70
C ARG A 37 -33.22 -2.98 -6.76
N VAL A 38 -34.42 -3.50 -6.99
CA VAL A 38 -35.53 -3.40 -6.05
C VAL A 38 -35.09 -4.08 -4.76
N ARG A 39 -34.74 -3.26 -3.77
CA ARG A 39 -34.44 -3.67 -2.41
C ARG A 39 -35.53 -3.01 -1.58
N SER A 40 -36.45 -3.82 -1.10
CA SER A 40 -37.55 -3.49 -0.23
C SER A 40 -37.06 -2.59 0.92
N ASN A 41 -37.50 -1.33 0.88
CA ASN A 41 -37.19 -0.32 1.88
C ASN A 41 -38.30 -0.32 2.93
N SER A 42 -38.19 -1.19 3.94
CA SER A 42 -38.93 -1.02 5.18
C SER A 42 -38.25 0.09 5.98
N ASN A 43 -38.90 1.26 6.03
CA ASN A 43 -38.51 2.40 6.83
C ASN A 43 -38.48 2.04 8.32
N SER A 44 -37.32 1.63 8.82
CA SER A 44 -36.96 1.78 10.24
C SER A 44 -35.79 2.76 10.34
N ALA A 45 -36.06 4.01 9.95
CA ALA A 45 -35.25 5.16 10.30
C ALA A 45 -35.35 5.46 11.81
N LYS A 46 -35.03 4.48 12.65
CA LYS A 46 -34.88 4.64 14.10
C LYS A 46 -33.39 4.60 14.41
N GLU A 47 -32.85 5.77 14.73
CA GLU A 47 -31.91 5.92 15.83
C GLU A 47 -30.59 5.13 15.74
N SER A 48 -29.86 5.20 14.61
CA SER A 48 -28.45 4.75 14.59
C SER A 48 -27.49 5.82 15.11
N ARG A 49 -27.87 6.55 16.18
CA ARG A 49 -26.87 7.17 17.06
C ARG A 49 -26.08 6.00 17.62
N LYS A 50 -24.89 5.75 17.08
CA LYS A 50 -23.97 4.70 17.53
C LYS A 50 -23.89 4.81 19.06
N ARG A 51 -24.53 3.88 19.79
CA ARG A 51 -24.48 3.84 21.26
C ARG A 51 -23.00 3.69 21.62
N SER A 52 -22.35 4.80 21.95
CA SER A 52 -20.94 4.80 22.34
C SER A 52 -20.88 4.43 23.81
N TYR A 53 -20.67 3.15 24.08
CA TYR A 53 -20.51 2.67 25.44
C TYR A 53 -19.15 3.11 25.98
N THR A 54 -19.11 3.68 27.18
CA THR A 54 -17.87 4.02 27.88
C THR A 54 -17.10 2.75 28.27
N ASP A 55 -15.78 2.82 28.36
CA ASP A 55 -14.95 1.65 28.70
C ASP A 55 -15.25 1.13 30.10
N ALA A 56 -15.55 2.02 31.05
CA ALA A 56 -16.00 1.64 32.39
C ALA A 56 -17.29 0.80 32.37
N PHE A 57 -18.27 1.20 31.54
CA PHE A 57 -19.50 0.43 31.36
C PHE A 57 -19.20 -0.93 30.74
N ARG A 58 -18.42 -0.98 29.64
CA ARG A 58 -18.04 -2.24 28.98
C ARG A 58 -17.36 -3.19 29.96
N ARG A 59 -16.45 -2.69 30.79
CA ARG A 59 -15.77 -3.46 31.84
C ARG A 59 -16.76 -4.06 32.84
N LYS A 60 -17.73 -3.27 33.33
CA LYS A 60 -18.79 -3.75 34.24
C LYS A 60 -19.60 -4.89 33.62
N VAL A 61 -19.99 -4.74 32.36
CA VAL A 61 -20.73 -5.78 31.62
C VAL A 61 -19.88 -7.05 31.44
N VAL A 62 -18.61 -6.89 31.07
CA VAL A 62 -17.68 -8.01 30.90
C VAL A 62 -17.44 -8.75 32.23
N THR A 63 -17.21 -8.05 33.34
CA THR A 63 -17.07 -8.66 34.68
C THR A 63 -18.30 -9.50 35.03
N TYR A 64 -19.50 -8.98 34.79
CA TYR A 64 -20.72 -9.71 35.05
C TYR A 64 -20.86 -10.94 34.13
N SER A 65 -20.46 -10.82 32.86
CA SER A 65 -20.53 -11.90 31.87
C SER A 65 -19.57 -13.05 32.16
N VAL A 66 -18.47 -12.79 32.87
CA VAL A 66 -17.51 -13.81 33.29
C VAL A 66 -18.14 -14.76 34.32
N LYS A 67 -18.93 -14.21 35.26
CA LYS A 67 -19.60 -14.98 36.32
C LYS A 67 -20.93 -15.61 35.86
N ASN A 68 -21.76 -14.86 35.14
CA ASN A 68 -23.15 -15.26 34.84
C ASN A 68 -23.37 -15.68 33.37
N GLY A 69 -22.36 -15.54 32.52
CA GLY A 69 -22.47 -15.83 31.09
C GLY A 69 -22.86 -14.62 30.25
N ILE A 70 -22.72 -14.76 28.93
CA ILE A 70 -22.89 -13.67 27.96
C ILE A 70 -24.37 -13.30 27.81
N ILE A 71 -25.27 -14.28 27.78
CA ILE A 71 -26.71 -14.08 27.56
C ILE A 71 -27.32 -13.31 28.73
N ALA A 72 -27.09 -13.78 29.96
CA ALA A 72 -27.56 -13.08 31.18
C ALA A 72 -27.00 -11.66 31.32
N ALA A 73 -25.78 -11.42 30.83
CA ALA A 73 -25.20 -10.07 30.80
C ALA A 73 -25.86 -9.18 29.74
N ALA A 74 -26.12 -9.72 28.55
CA ALA A 74 -26.80 -9.00 27.48
C ALA A 74 -28.19 -8.53 27.93
N GLU A 75 -28.96 -9.41 28.56
CA GLU A 75 -30.30 -9.12 29.09
C GLU A 75 -30.26 -8.09 30.23
N LYS A 76 -29.34 -8.27 31.20
CA LYS A 76 -29.27 -7.38 32.37
C LYS A 76 -28.90 -5.94 32.02
N PHE A 77 -28.09 -5.74 31.00
CA PHE A 77 -27.54 -4.42 30.64
C PHE A 77 -28.17 -3.82 29.37
N ASP A 78 -29.18 -4.47 28.78
CA ASP A 78 -29.78 -4.10 27.49
C ASP A 78 -28.72 -3.88 26.39
N VAL A 79 -27.81 -4.85 26.28
CA VAL A 79 -26.74 -4.84 25.28
C VAL A 79 -26.87 -6.05 24.38
N SER A 80 -26.61 -5.88 23.09
CA SER A 80 -26.61 -7.02 22.17
C SER A 80 -25.50 -8.05 22.53
N THR A 81 -25.85 -9.33 22.48
CA THR A 81 -24.93 -10.47 22.71
C THR A 81 -23.61 -10.39 21.91
N PRO A 82 -23.61 -9.95 20.63
CA PRO A 82 -22.37 -9.76 19.88
C PRO A 82 -21.46 -8.66 20.47
N SER A 83 -22.03 -7.61 21.05
CA SER A 83 -21.24 -6.54 21.68
C SER A 83 -20.51 -7.04 22.92
N VAL A 84 -21.21 -7.77 23.79
CA VAL A 84 -20.62 -8.39 24.99
C VAL A 84 -19.51 -9.38 24.59
N THR A 85 -19.73 -10.17 23.54
CA THR A 85 -18.73 -11.10 22.99
C THR A 85 -17.50 -10.36 22.48
N ASN A 86 -17.68 -9.27 21.75
CA ASN A 86 -16.57 -8.44 21.26
C ASN A 86 -15.80 -7.79 22.42
N TRP A 87 -16.48 -7.25 23.43
CA TRP A 87 -15.80 -6.67 24.59
C TRP A 87 -15.02 -7.72 25.38
N ARG A 88 -15.52 -8.95 25.51
CA ARG A 88 -14.73 -10.03 26.12
C ARG A 88 -13.41 -10.25 25.39
N LYS A 89 -13.40 -10.18 24.06
CA LYS A 89 -12.16 -10.24 23.26
C LYS A 89 -11.28 -9.03 23.52
N ASP A 90 -11.87 -7.82 23.52
CA ASP A 90 -11.14 -6.57 23.77
C ASP A 90 -10.50 -6.56 25.18
N PHE A 91 -11.13 -7.17 26.19
CA PHE A 91 -10.59 -7.28 27.56
C PHE A 91 -9.77 -8.56 27.80
N GLY A 92 -9.49 -9.35 26.75
CA GLY A 92 -8.66 -10.56 26.86
C GLY A 92 -9.27 -11.69 27.69
N VAL A 93 -10.60 -11.73 27.83
CA VAL A 93 -11.30 -12.78 28.59
C VAL A 93 -11.26 -14.08 27.80
N THR A 94 -10.39 -14.99 28.21
CA THR A 94 -10.25 -16.32 27.62
C THR A 94 -11.10 -17.36 28.37
N ARG A 95 -11.07 -18.60 27.89
CA ARG A 95 -11.71 -19.74 28.56
C ARG A 95 -11.16 -19.97 29.97
N ALA A 96 -9.85 -19.80 30.17
CA ALA A 96 -9.20 -19.92 31.48
C ALA A 96 -9.75 -18.90 32.49
N THR A 97 -10.04 -17.66 32.05
CA THR A 97 -10.64 -16.63 32.88
C THR A 97 -12.05 -17.00 33.35
N LYS A 98 -12.84 -17.67 32.49
CA LYS A 98 -14.16 -18.19 32.85
C LYS A 98 -14.03 -19.30 33.90
N GLU A 99 -13.12 -20.25 33.69
CA GLU A 99 -12.89 -21.38 34.60
C GLU A 99 -12.43 -20.88 35.98
N ALA A 100 -11.54 -19.88 36.03
CA ALA A 100 -11.11 -19.25 37.29
C ALA A 100 -12.25 -18.55 38.04
N ALA A 101 -13.18 -17.90 37.33
CA ALA A 101 -14.32 -17.24 37.96
C ALA A 101 -15.37 -18.22 38.48
N VAL A 102 -15.59 -19.34 37.78
CA VAL A 102 -16.44 -20.44 38.26
C VAL A 102 -15.83 -21.08 39.50
N ALA A 103 -14.50 -21.22 39.53
CA ALA A 103 -13.74 -21.68 40.70
C ALA A 103 -13.63 -20.63 41.84
N GLY A 104 -14.36 -19.51 41.77
CA GLY A 104 -14.41 -18.49 42.82
C GLY A 104 -13.19 -17.58 42.94
N LYS A 105 -12.20 -17.70 42.05
CA LYS A 105 -11.03 -16.79 42.05
C LYS A 105 -11.43 -15.41 41.52
N LYS A 106 -10.97 -14.35 42.20
CA LYS A 106 -11.20 -12.96 41.79
C LYS A 106 -10.47 -12.67 40.49
N VAL A 107 -11.22 -12.60 39.39
CA VAL A 107 -10.68 -12.20 38.08
C VAL A 107 -10.44 -10.70 38.07
N VAL A 108 -9.17 -10.30 37.99
CA VAL A 108 -8.78 -8.91 37.77
C VAL A 108 -8.71 -8.67 36.26
N LEU A 109 -9.72 -7.98 35.71
CA LEU A 109 -9.71 -7.56 34.31
C LEU A 109 -8.86 -6.29 34.13
N PRO A 110 -8.19 -6.09 32.99
CA PRO A 110 -7.44 -4.86 32.73
C PRO A 110 -8.35 -3.62 32.73
N GLU A 111 -7.78 -2.47 33.13
CA GLU A 111 -8.46 -1.16 33.22
C GLU A 111 -8.91 -0.63 31.86
N LYS A 112 -8.09 -0.89 30.86
CA LYS A 112 -8.31 -0.46 29.49
C LYS A 112 -8.45 -1.71 28.62
N PRO A 113 -9.36 -1.69 27.62
CA PRO A 113 -9.39 -2.76 26.63
C PRO A 113 -8.01 -2.85 25.99
N VAL A 114 -7.53 -4.08 25.77
CA VAL A 114 -6.34 -4.35 24.97
C VAL A 114 -6.65 -3.78 23.59
N SER A 115 -6.08 -2.61 23.30
CA SER A 115 -6.27 -1.95 22.02
C SER A 115 -5.96 -2.98 20.94
N LYS A 116 -6.93 -3.29 20.08
CA LYS A 116 -6.68 -4.12 18.90
C LYS A 116 -5.38 -3.61 18.27
N PRO A 117 -4.45 -4.48 17.85
CA PRO A 117 -3.34 -4.01 17.04
C PRO A 117 -3.97 -3.22 15.90
N SER A 118 -3.75 -1.90 15.89
CA SER A 118 -4.24 -1.02 14.85
C SER A 118 -3.94 -1.72 13.55
N ALA A 119 -4.98 -2.03 12.76
CA ALA A 119 -4.82 -2.69 11.47
C ALA A 119 -3.64 -2.00 10.78
N VAL A 120 -2.53 -2.74 10.63
CA VAL A 120 -1.22 -2.17 10.28
C VAL A 120 -1.47 -1.18 9.17
N GLY A 121 -1.28 0.10 9.50
CA GLY A 121 -1.78 1.20 8.70
C GLY A 121 -1.39 0.96 7.26
N ARG A 122 -2.34 1.18 6.35
CA ARG A 122 -2.03 1.22 4.91
C ARG A 122 -0.73 2.01 4.78
N LYS A 123 0.31 1.40 4.21
CA LYS A 123 1.61 2.07 4.05
C LYS A 123 1.32 3.38 3.31
N ASN A 124 1.42 4.51 4.02
CA ASN A 124 1.15 5.81 3.45
C ASN A 124 2.37 6.19 2.61
N PHE A 125 2.32 5.85 1.33
CA PHE A 125 3.37 6.19 0.40
C PHE A 125 3.31 7.69 0.05
N PRO A 126 4.45 8.40 0.06
CA PRO A 126 4.48 9.81 -0.31
C PRO A 126 3.98 10.01 -1.75
N LEU A 127 3.35 11.16 -2.03
CA LEU A 127 2.70 11.43 -3.31
C LEU A 127 3.66 11.30 -4.49
N ALA A 128 4.87 11.87 -4.37
CA ALA A 128 5.91 11.82 -5.40
C ALA A 128 6.30 10.37 -5.74
N PHE A 129 6.48 9.52 -4.73
CA PHE A 129 6.79 8.11 -4.92
C PHE A 129 5.68 7.38 -5.67
N ARG A 130 4.41 7.63 -5.30
CA ARG A 130 3.26 7.00 -6.00
C ARG A 130 3.20 7.42 -7.47
N GLN A 131 3.47 8.69 -7.75
CA GLN A 131 3.47 9.23 -9.11
C GLN A 131 4.61 8.64 -9.95
N GLU A 132 5.82 8.52 -9.38
CA GLU A 132 6.96 7.89 -10.03
C GLU A 132 6.65 6.44 -10.39
N VAL A 133 6.18 5.66 -9.41
CA VAL A 133 5.81 4.25 -9.62
C VAL A 133 4.70 4.12 -10.68
N ALA A 134 3.71 5.01 -10.68
CA ALA A 134 2.66 5.00 -11.68
C ALA A 134 3.20 5.27 -13.09
N ARG A 135 4.04 6.30 -13.28
CA ARG A 135 4.67 6.61 -14.58
C ARG A 135 5.56 5.47 -15.05
N PHE A 136 6.38 4.94 -14.16
CA PHE A 136 7.29 3.83 -14.45
C PHE A 136 6.54 2.57 -14.91
N SER A 137 5.37 2.30 -14.32
CA SER A 137 4.52 1.17 -14.70
C SER A 137 3.98 1.25 -16.13
N ALA A 138 3.94 2.43 -16.76
CA ALA A 138 3.60 2.57 -18.18
C ALA A 138 4.67 1.97 -19.12
N LEU A 139 5.93 1.93 -18.66
CA LEU A 139 7.08 1.46 -19.43
C LEU A 139 7.33 -0.04 -19.22
N GLU A 140 7.49 -0.47 -17.97
CA GLU A 140 7.85 -1.87 -17.63
C GLU A 140 6.63 -2.78 -17.39
N GLY A 141 5.46 -2.20 -17.15
CA GLY A 141 4.25 -2.92 -16.78
C GLY A 141 4.05 -3.02 -15.27
N VAL A 142 2.80 -3.27 -14.85
CA VAL A 142 2.34 -3.17 -13.46
C VAL A 142 3.03 -4.18 -12.55
N GLU A 143 3.16 -5.43 -12.96
CA GLU A 143 3.70 -6.50 -12.10
C GLU A 143 5.21 -6.37 -11.87
N LYS A 144 5.97 -6.11 -12.93
CA LYS A 144 7.43 -5.88 -12.84
C LYS A 144 7.74 -4.66 -11.96
N THR A 145 6.95 -3.60 -12.13
CA THR A 145 7.06 -2.40 -11.30
C THR A 145 6.71 -2.71 -9.85
N ALA A 146 5.61 -3.41 -9.59
CA ALA A 146 5.21 -3.77 -8.24
C ALA A 146 6.30 -4.57 -7.51
N PHE A 147 6.86 -5.58 -8.19
CA PHE A 147 7.98 -6.37 -7.67
C PHE A 147 9.22 -5.51 -7.39
N ARG A 148 9.61 -4.66 -8.35
CA ARG A 148 10.80 -3.81 -8.25
C ARG A 148 10.74 -2.80 -7.11
N PHE A 149 9.57 -2.21 -6.87
CA PHE A 149 9.38 -1.17 -5.85
C PHE A 149 8.87 -1.72 -4.51
N GLY A 150 8.67 -3.03 -4.39
CA GLY A 150 8.18 -3.66 -3.15
C GLY A 150 6.76 -3.22 -2.77
N VAL A 151 5.94 -2.88 -3.76
CA VAL A 151 4.56 -2.42 -3.61
C VAL A 151 3.59 -3.45 -4.17
N SER A 152 2.33 -3.42 -3.74
CA SER A 152 1.33 -4.34 -4.28
C SER A 152 0.91 -3.92 -5.70
N ALA A 153 0.73 -4.88 -6.62
CA ALA A 153 0.22 -4.60 -7.97
C ALA A 153 -1.14 -3.86 -7.99
N PRO A 154 -2.08 -4.15 -7.06
CA PRO A 154 -3.29 -3.33 -6.90
C PRO A 154 -2.99 -1.86 -6.55
N SER A 155 -1.99 -1.58 -5.71
CA SER A 155 -1.58 -0.20 -5.40
C SER A 155 -1.11 0.53 -6.64
N VAL A 156 -0.23 -0.09 -7.45
CA VAL A 156 0.26 0.49 -8.71
C VAL A 156 -0.90 0.76 -9.67
N THR A 157 -1.84 -0.18 -9.81
CA THR A 157 -3.02 -0.01 -10.67
C THR A 157 -3.90 1.14 -10.21
N ASN A 158 -4.11 1.30 -8.90
CA ASN A 158 -4.86 2.43 -8.36
C ASN A 158 -4.12 3.75 -8.59
N TRP A 159 -2.81 3.82 -8.36
CA TRP A 159 -2.03 5.02 -8.63
C TRP A 159 -2.04 5.41 -10.12
N ARG A 160 -2.00 4.44 -11.04
CA ARG A 160 -2.19 4.72 -12.46
C ARG A 160 -3.53 5.41 -12.74
N ARG A 161 -4.61 5.01 -12.07
CA ARG A 161 -5.91 5.67 -12.20
C ARG A 161 -5.92 7.06 -11.55
N GLU A 162 -5.31 7.19 -10.37
CA GLU A 162 -5.17 8.47 -9.67
C GLU A 162 -4.41 9.52 -10.50
N PHE A 163 -3.36 9.10 -11.22
CA PHE A 163 -2.51 9.98 -12.03
C PHE A 163 -2.83 9.97 -13.54
N GLY A 164 -3.91 9.30 -13.97
CA GLY A 164 -4.30 9.26 -15.38
C GLY A 164 -3.32 8.53 -16.32
N VAL A 165 -2.53 7.58 -15.80
CA VAL A 165 -1.54 6.80 -16.56
C VAL A 165 -2.23 5.75 -17.44
N ASN A 166 -2.68 6.20 -18.60
CA ASN A 166 -3.33 5.43 -19.65
C ASN A 166 -2.34 4.67 -20.54
N ARG A 167 -2.86 3.89 -21.51
CA ARG A 167 -2.06 3.15 -22.50
C ARG A 167 -1.17 4.08 -23.32
N ASP A 168 -1.67 5.27 -23.63
CA ASP A 168 -0.99 6.27 -24.45
C ASP A 168 0.09 7.05 -23.68
N THR A 169 0.14 6.91 -22.35
CA THR A 169 1.24 7.52 -21.56
C THR A 169 2.58 6.96 -21.99
N ARG A 170 2.64 5.70 -22.42
CA ARG A 170 3.87 5.10 -22.93
C ARG A 170 4.34 5.80 -24.19
N THR A 171 3.43 6.10 -25.13
CA THR A 171 3.79 6.76 -26.39
C THR A 171 4.18 8.21 -26.15
N GLN A 172 3.52 8.90 -25.23
CA GLN A 172 3.92 10.25 -24.80
C GLN A 172 5.33 10.26 -24.18
N ILE A 173 5.62 9.36 -23.23
CA ILE A 173 6.95 9.28 -22.60
C ILE A 173 8.03 8.96 -23.64
N LEU A 174 7.74 8.10 -24.62
CA LEU A 174 8.69 7.79 -25.70
C LEU A 174 8.93 9.01 -26.60
N LYS A 175 7.86 9.73 -26.97
CA LYS A 175 7.94 10.95 -27.78
C LYS A 175 8.70 12.06 -27.05
N GLU A 176 8.41 12.30 -25.77
CA GLU A 176 9.15 13.23 -24.92
C GLU A 176 10.63 12.86 -24.86
N ARG A 177 10.96 11.56 -24.78
CA ARG A 177 12.35 11.09 -24.78
C ARG A 177 13.05 11.33 -26.12
N GLU A 178 12.35 11.16 -27.23
CA GLU A 178 12.86 11.46 -28.57
C GLU A 178 13.06 12.97 -28.77
N GLU A 179 12.09 13.79 -28.34
CA GLU A 179 12.16 15.25 -28.38
C GLU A 179 13.32 15.80 -27.51
N MET A 180 13.61 15.14 -26.39
CA MET A 180 14.75 15.46 -25.52
C MET A 180 16.09 14.92 -26.06
N GLY A 181 16.15 14.38 -27.27
CA GLY A 181 17.38 13.87 -27.89
C GLY A 181 17.96 12.62 -27.22
N LEU A 182 17.22 12.00 -26.29
CA LEU A 182 17.54 10.71 -25.64
C LEU A 182 17.12 9.51 -26.51
N SER A 183 17.00 9.74 -27.82
CA SER A 183 16.82 8.70 -28.81
C SER A 183 17.90 7.64 -28.61
N ASN A 184 17.50 6.37 -28.67
CA ASN A 184 18.39 5.24 -28.58
C ASN A 184 19.21 5.06 -29.87
N GLU A 185 19.42 6.15 -30.64
CA GLU A 185 20.26 6.16 -31.82
C GLU A 185 21.71 6.00 -31.37
N LYS A 186 22.20 4.76 -31.54
CA LYS A 186 23.53 4.27 -31.16
C LYS A 186 23.69 3.85 -29.69
N ALA A 187 22.71 3.16 -29.12
CA ALA A 187 23.09 2.05 -28.24
C ALA A 187 23.86 1.04 -29.09
N VAL A 188 25.19 1.20 -29.15
CA VAL A 188 26.14 0.33 -29.88
C VAL A 188 25.67 -1.10 -29.67
N GLY A 189 25.17 -1.72 -30.74
CA GLY A 189 24.50 -3.00 -30.64
C GLY A 189 25.42 -3.99 -29.95
N LYS A 190 24.89 -4.90 -29.12
CA LYS A 190 25.70 -5.85 -28.34
C LYS A 190 26.83 -6.51 -29.15
N LYS A 191 26.60 -6.74 -30.45
CA LYS A 191 27.58 -7.24 -31.42
C LYS A 191 28.71 -6.24 -31.72
N GLU A 192 28.40 -4.96 -31.95
CA GLU A 192 29.41 -3.92 -32.13
C GLU A 192 30.21 -3.66 -30.85
N LEU A 193 29.55 -3.69 -29.70
CA LEU A 193 30.20 -3.54 -28.39
C LEU A 193 31.16 -4.71 -28.14
N LEU A 194 30.78 -5.93 -28.56
CA LEU A 194 31.68 -7.08 -28.57
C LEU A 194 32.85 -6.93 -29.54
N LYS A 195 32.62 -6.37 -30.73
CA LYS A 195 33.69 -6.13 -31.72
C LYS A 195 34.70 -5.13 -31.17
N LEU A 196 34.23 -4.00 -30.64
CA LEU A 196 35.07 -2.99 -29.99
C LEU A 196 35.84 -3.57 -28.81
N ARG A 197 35.19 -4.36 -27.95
CA ARG A 197 35.87 -5.05 -26.84
C ARG A 197 36.97 -5.99 -27.31
N LYS A 198 36.71 -6.80 -28.34
CA LYS A 198 37.72 -7.71 -28.92
C LYS A 198 38.87 -6.94 -29.56
N GLN A 199 38.57 -5.80 -30.20
CA GLN A 199 39.59 -4.96 -30.81
C GLN A 199 40.51 -4.35 -29.75
N VAL A 200 39.94 -3.77 -28.69
CA VAL A 200 40.71 -3.23 -27.56
C VAL A 200 41.57 -4.32 -26.90
N GLN A 201 41.01 -5.52 -26.69
CA GLN A 201 41.76 -6.63 -26.10
C GLN A 201 42.98 -7.01 -26.95
N ARG A 202 42.82 -7.13 -28.28
CA ARG A 202 43.95 -7.44 -29.19
C ARG A 202 45.02 -6.37 -29.15
N SER A 203 44.63 -5.09 -29.04
CA SER A 203 45.58 -3.99 -28.91
C SER A 203 46.36 -4.06 -27.59
N LEU A 204 45.71 -4.44 -26.49
CA LEU A 204 46.39 -4.67 -25.20
C LEU A 204 47.36 -5.85 -25.28
N ASP A 205 46.92 -6.99 -25.81
CA ASP A 205 47.77 -8.18 -25.96
C ASP A 205 49.00 -7.90 -26.86
N ALA A 206 48.85 -7.03 -27.86
CA ALA A 206 49.95 -6.59 -28.72
C ALA A 206 50.94 -5.68 -27.97
N LEU A 207 50.45 -4.79 -27.12
CA LEU A 207 51.30 -3.94 -26.27
C LEU A 207 52.03 -4.76 -25.21
N ASP A 208 51.37 -5.72 -24.57
CA ASP A 208 52.01 -6.63 -23.60
C ASP A 208 53.13 -7.46 -24.25
N LYS A 209 52.97 -7.87 -25.51
CA LYS A 209 54.04 -8.54 -26.27
C LYS A 209 55.20 -7.61 -26.61
N ILE A 210 54.95 -6.32 -26.85
CA ILE A 210 56.01 -5.36 -27.14
C ILE A 210 56.77 -5.02 -25.85
N ILE A 211 56.05 -4.84 -24.74
CA ILE A 211 56.64 -4.50 -23.43
C ILE A 211 57.34 -5.71 -22.81
N GLY A 212 56.82 -6.93 -22.97
CA GLY A 212 57.43 -8.16 -22.44
C GLY A 212 58.60 -8.73 -23.25
N VAL A 213 59.02 -8.06 -24.32
CA VAL A 213 60.20 -8.40 -25.14
C VAL A 213 61.36 -7.40 -24.89
N MET A 214 61.14 -6.37 -24.07
CA MET A 214 62.21 -5.60 -23.41
C MET A 214 62.48 -6.18 -22.02
#